data_AF-A0A917S680-F1
#
_entry.id   AF-A0A917S680-F1
#
_cell.length_a   1.000
_cell.length_b   1.000
_cell.length_c   1.000
_cell.angle_alpha   90.00
_cell.angle_beta   90.00
_cell.angle_gamma   90.00
#
_symmetry.space_group_name_H-M   'P 1'
#
loop_
_entity.id
_entity.type
_entity.pdbx_description
1 polymer ?
#
loop_
_entity_poly.entity_id
_entity_poly.type
_entity_poly.pdbx_seq_one_letter_code
_entity_poly.pdbx_strand_id
1 'polypeptide(L)'
;MADLFDSYELAGSWDETFASADSPRPSYESILTALQPLGAAELQPRVDALARTFMNRGVTFAYDGQERPFPTDIVPRVIDADEWDLIDRGVQQRVRTLEAFLADVYGPGQVLADGIVPREVVLTSNHFHRESFGIEPPNGVRIHVSGIDLIRDTEGTFRVLEDNVRIPSGVSYVIENRHALTQVLPEAFASSRVRPVSDYANRLHAALRAAAPYGVDDPTIVVLTPGVHNSAYFEHALLARQMGVELVEGRDLFCAGNRVFMPTTAGERPVHVIYRRVDDEYLDPVQFMPGSVLGCLGLVNAARAGHVVLANAIGNGVADDKLIYSYVPDLIRYYTGEEPILPNVETYRLGDPDAREYVLDRLDQLVLKPVDGSGGKGLVIGPQADERTLDVLRRKVIADPRAWIAQPVISMSTVPTFVGDAFQPRHVDLRPFAVNDGEKVWVLPGGLTRVALGEGQLVVNSSRGGGSKDTWVLAAGEERTVSVDLGDLSEAAAEHPTLPELSDGDVEALRQAQGSWGQAQGSWGQARDSWVQANGTFDSMDDEFAPRDFGPAGSSSAQQQQQQ
;
A
#
# COMPACT_ATOMS: atom_id res chain seq x y z
N MET A 1 5.98 -39.70 0.98
CA MET A 1 6.17 -38.31 0.53
C MET A 1 6.75 -37.57 1.71
N ALA A 2 7.75 -36.71 1.51
CA ALA A 2 8.17 -35.80 2.56
C ALA A 2 6.97 -34.92 2.93
N ASP A 3 6.71 -34.74 4.23
CA ASP A 3 5.75 -33.76 4.71
C ASP A 3 6.24 -32.37 4.29
N LEU A 4 5.32 -31.47 3.92
CA LEU A 4 5.65 -30.11 3.51
C LEU A 4 6.41 -29.32 4.61
N PHE A 5 6.31 -29.79 5.85
CA PHE A 5 6.93 -29.22 7.04
C PHE A 5 8.11 -30.04 7.59
N ASP A 6 8.52 -31.14 6.95
CA ASP A 6 9.61 -32.02 7.47
C ASP A 6 10.94 -31.27 7.64
N SER A 7 11.20 -30.25 6.81
CA SER A 7 12.40 -29.40 6.87
C SER A 7 12.15 -28.04 7.54
N TYR A 8 11.01 -27.86 8.21
CA TYR A 8 10.64 -26.59 8.81
C TYR A 8 11.38 -26.35 10.12
N GLU A 9 12.45 -25.55 10.07
CA GLU A 9 13.21 -25.15 11.26
C GLU A 9 12.72 -23.82 11.82
N LEU A 10 12.46 -23.75 13.13
CA LEU A 10 12.06 -22.50 13.78
C LEU A 10 13.24 -21.50 13.83
N ALA A 11 12.99 -20.25 13.43
CA ALA A 11 14.02 -19.22 13.31
C ALA A 11 14.45 -18.57 14.64
N GLY A 12 14.08 -19.14 15.79
CA GLY A 12 14.33 -18.56 17.13
C GLY A 12 13.54 -17.28 17.44
N SER A 13 12.73 -16.79 16.50
CA SER A 13 11.71 -15.76 16.68
C SER A 13 10.34 -16.37 17.00
N TRP A 14 9.36 -15.53 17.33
CA TRP A 14 7.97 -15.97 17.43
C TRP A 14 7.51 -16.53 16.08
N ASP A 15 7.05 -17.78 16.07
CA ASP A 15 6.42 -18.35 14.89
C ASP A 15 4.89 -18.28 14.99
N GLU A 16 4.25 -17.79 13.94
CA GLU A 16 2.80 -17.60 13.90
C GLU A 16 2.06 -18.92 13.81
N THR A 17 2.67 -19.98 13.26
CA THR A 17 2.02 -21.28 13.07
C THR A 17 2.36 -22.26 14.17
N PHE A 18 3.59 -22.26 14.69
CA PHE A 18 4.06 -23.25 15.67
C PHE A 18 4.46 -22.60 17.01
N ALA A 19 3.99 -23.16 18.12
CA ALA A 19 4.45 -22.79 19.46
C ALA A 19 5.79 -23.48 19.81
N SER A 20 6.01 -24.67 19.26
CA SER A 20 7.27 -25.43 19.25
C SER A 20 7.27 -26.34 18.03
N ALA A 21 8.40 -26.95 17.67
CA ALA A 21 8.56 -27.74 16.44
C ALA A 21 7.40 -28.75 16.18
N ASP A 22 6.91 -29.42 17.24
CA ASP A 22 5.84 -30.42 17.13
C ASP A 22 4.46 -29.94 17.62
N SER A 23 4.28 -28.64 17.89
CA SER A 23 3.04 -28.09 18.47
C SER A 23 2.53 -26.92 17.64
N PRO A 24 1.60 -27.14 16.70
CA PRO A 24 0.92 -26.05 16.01
C PRO A 24 0.08 -25.24 17.00
N ARG A 25 -0.13 -23.96 16.68
CA ARG A 25 -1.03 -23.09 17.42
C ARG A 25 -2.49 -23.39 17.04
N PRO A 26 -3.45 -23.30 17.98
CA PRO A 26 -4.85 -23.65 17.71
C PRO A 26 -5.46 -22.94 16.50
N SER A 27 -5.10 -21.66 16.30
CA SER A 27 -5.61 -20.84 15.19
C SER A 27 -5.15 -21.30 13.80
N TYR A 28 -4.12 -22.14 13.73
CA TYR A 28 -3.58 -22.69 12.49
C TYR A 28 -3.98 -24.15 12.22
N GLU A 29 -4.63 -24.85 13.16
CA GLU A 29 -4.98 -26.27 13.02
C GLU A 29 -5.85 -26.54 11.79
N SER A 30 -6.83 -25.68 11.50
CA SER A 30 -7.73 -25.84 10.34
C SER A 30 -6.99 -25.70 9.01
N ILE A 31 -6.02 -24.79 8.94
CA ILE A 31 -5.18 -24.56 7.76
C ILE A 31 -4.21 -25.71 7.58
N LEU A 32 -3.53 -26.13 8.65
CA LEU A 32 -2.60 -27.26 8.58
C LEU A 32 -3.33 -28.54 8.17
N THR A 33 -4.52 -28.78 8.69
CA THR A 33 -5.36 -29.92 8.28
C THR A 33 -5.74 -29.86 6.79
N ALA A 34 -5.97 -28.66 6.25
CA ALA A 34 -6.26 -28.48 4.82
C ALA A 34 -5.02 -28.63 3.94
N LEU A 35 -3.84 -28.26 4.44
CA LEU A 35 -2.56 -28.35 3.71
C LEU A 35 -1.93 -29.73 3.77
N GLN A 36 -2.09 -30.47 4.87
CA GLN A 36 -1.45 -31.76 5.11
C GLN A 36 -1.70 -32.81 4.02
N PRO A 37 -2.91 -32.94 3.43
CA PRO A 37 -3.15 -33.87 2.33
C PRO A 37 -2.46 -33.46 1.02
N LEU A 38 -2.15 -32.17 0.87
CA LEU A 38 -1.56 -31.61 -0.35
C LEU A 38 -0.05 -31.80 -0.29
N GLY A 39 0.50 -32.72 -1.09
CA GLY A 39 1.95 -32.76 -1.28
C GLY A 39 2.45 -31.57 -2.12
N ALA A 40 3.77 -31.36 -2.19
CA ALA A 40 4.37 -30.28 -2.99
C ALA A 40 3.91 -30.30 -4.46
N ALA A 41 3.74 -31.49 -5.03
CA ALA A 41 3.26 -31.69 -6.40
C ALA A 41 1.80 -31.23 -6.63
N GLU A 42 0.97 -31.22 -5.58
CA GLU A 42 -0.42 -30.73 -5.65
C GLU A 42 -0.53 -29.25 -5.27
N LEU A 43 0.41 -28.75 -4.45
CA LEU A 43 0.45 -27.35 -4.06
C LEU A 43 1.02 -26.45 -5.16
N GLN A 44 2.01 -26.91 -5.94
CA GLN A 44 2.62 -26.11 -7.01
C GLN A 44 1.61 -25.62 -8.06
N PRO A 45 0.69 -26.45 -8.61
CA PRO A 45 -0.33 -25.98 -9.54
C PRO A 45 -1.24 -24.89 -8.97
N ARG A 46 -1.51 -24.94 -7.66
CA ARG A 46 -2.30 -23.94 -6.93
C ARG A 46 -1.54 -22.63 -6.76
N VAL A 47 -0.25 -22.69 -6.43
CA VAL A 47 0.65 -21.53 -6.40
C VAL A 47 0.72 -20.87 -7.78
N ASP A 48 0.85 -21.67 -8.85
CA ASP A 48 0.86 -21.13 -10.21
C ASP A 48 -0.50 -20.51 -10.59
N ALA A 49 -1.61 -21.09 -10.11
CA ALA A 49 -2.95 -20.53 -10.31
C ALA A 49 -3.13 -19.20 -9.59
N LEU A 50 -2.62 -19.09 -8.35
CA LEU A 50 -2.59 -17.85 -7.59
C LEU A 50 -1.82 -16.76 -8.34
N ALA A 51 -0.60 -17.06 -8.80
CA ALA A 51 0.21 -16.12 -9.58
C ALA A 51 -0.48 -15.66 -10.88
N ARG A 52 -1.13 -16.58 -11.60
CA ARG A 52 -1.92 -16.25 -12.81
C ARG A 52 -3.11 -15.34 -12.51
N THR A 53 -3.82 -15.57 -11.40
CA THR A 53 -4.95 -14.73 -11.00
C THR A 53 -4.50 -13.28 -10.77
N PHE A 54 -3.34 -13.08 -10.14
CA PHE A 54 -2.76 -11.75 -9.94
C PHE A 54 -2.40 -11.06 -11.25
N MET A 55 -1.73 -11.78 -12.17
CA MET A 55 -1.44 -11.25 -13.52
C MET A 55 -2.72 -10.84 -14.26
N ASN A 56 -3.71 -11.74 -14.32
CA ASN A 56 -4.94 -11.53 -15.09
C ASN A 56 -5.77 -10.36 -14.56
N ARG A 57 -5.64 -10.04 -13.26
CA ARG A 57 -6.35 -8.95 -12.62
C ARG A 57 -5.56 -7.64 -12.63
N GLY A 58 -4.36 -7.63 -13.23
CA GLY A 58 -3.52 -6.44 -13.33
C GLY A 58 -2.82 -6.07 -12.02
N VAL A 59 -2.70 -7.01 -11.08
CA VAL A 59 -2.00 -6.82 -9.80
C VAL A 59 -0.50 -7.00 -10.05
N THR A 60 0.13 -5.98 -10.62
CA THR A 60 1.57 -5.96 -10.92
C THR A 60 2.32 -5.00 -10.00
N PHE A 61 3.64 -5.15 -9.97
CA PHE A 61 4.55 -4.18 -9.37
C PHE A 61 5.75 -3.98 -10.29
N ALA A 62 6.31 -2.77 -10.28
CA ALA A 62 7.53 -2.46 -11.01
C ALA A 62 8.75 -2.96 -10.22
N TYR A 63 9.45 -3.96 -10.77
CA TYR A 63 10.74 -4.42 -10.28
C TYR A 63 11.77 -4.29 -11.40
N ASP A 64 12.82 -3.50 -11.15
CA ASP A 64 13.90 -3.29 -12.12
C ASP A 64 13.39 -2.81 -13.51
N GLY A 65 12.37 -1.94 -13.50
CA GLY A 65 11.74 -1.41 -14.71
C GLY A 65 10.78 -2.36 -15.44
N GLN A 66 10.59 -3.59 -14.95
CA GLN A 66 9.63 -4.56 -15.51
C GLN A 66 8.43 -4.75 -14.58
N GLU A 67 7.24 -4.81 -15.16
CA GLU A 67 6.05 -5.23 -14.42
C GLU A 67 6.09 -6.74 -14.16
N ARG A 68 6.03 -7.12 -12.88
CA ARG A 68 5.94 -8.50 -12.43
C ARG A 68 4.69 -8.69 -11.57
N PRO A 69 4.13 -9.91 -11.48
CA PRO A 69 3.03 -10.19 -10.57
C PRO A 69 3.55 -10.06 -9.15
N PHE A 70 2.78 -9.39 -8.30
CA PHE A 70 3.14 -9.27 -6.90
C PHE A 70 3.28 -10.68 -6.26
N PRO A 71 4.46 -11.07 -5.73
CA PRO A 71 4.63 -12.42 -5.19
C PRO A 71 3.69 -12.62 -4.01
N THR A 72 2.79 -13.60 -4.13
CA THR A 72 1.78 -13.87 -3.12
C THR A 72 1.93 -15.30 -2.67
N ASP A 73 2.06 -15.50 -1.37
CA ASP A 73 2.20 -16.81 -0.77
C ASP A 73 0.82 -17.42 -0.44
N ILE A 74 0.73 -18.75 -0.59
CA ILE A 74 -0.52 -19.51 -0.44
C ILE A 74 -0.92 -19.72 1.03
N VAL A 75 0.00 -19.58 1.99
CA VAL A 75 -0.28 -19.74 3.41
C VAL A 75 -0.69 -18.39 4.01
N PRO A 76 -1.94 -18.23 4.46
CA PRO A 76 -2.40 -16.99 5.07
C PRO A 76 -1.74 -16.76 6.44
N ARG A 77 -1.68 -15.50 6.85
CA ARG A 77 -1.40 -15.13 8.23
C ARG A 77 -2.71 -15.11 9.02
N VAL A 78 -2.82 -15.87 10.10
CA VAL A 78 -4.02 -15.88 10.95
C VAL A 78 -3.82 -15.02 12.18
N ILE A 79 -4.85 -14.25 12.52
CA ILE A 79 -4.93 -13.44 13.74
C ILE A 79 -6.26 -13.79 14.42
N ASP A 80 -6.16 -14.16 15.70
CA ASP A 80 -7.32 -14.53 16.50
C ASP A 80 -8.20 -13.33 16.83
N ALA A 81 -9.46 -13.59 17.19
CA ALA A 81 -10.43 -12.53 17.47
C ALA A 81 -10.00 -11.59 18.60
N ASP A 82 -9.42 -12.14 19.68
CA ASP A 82 -8.98 -11.35 20.84
C ASP A 82 -7.73 -10.53 20.53
N GLU A 83 -6.79 -11.11 19.77
CA GLU A 83 -5.62 -10.40 19.28
C GLU A 83 -6.02 -9.24 18.34
N TRP A 84 -7.03 -9.48 17.51
CA TRP A 84 -7.56 -8.46 16.63
C TRP A 84 -8.32 -7.37 17.39
N ASP A 85 -9.06 -7.67 18.46
CA ASP A 85 -9.70 -6.65 19.30
C ASP A 85 -8.67 -5.65 19.86
N LEU A 86 -7.51 -6.16 20.31
CA LEU A 86 -6.39 -5.33 20.76
C LEU A 86 -5.87 -4.42 19.63
N ILE A 87 -5.63 -4.98 18.44
CA ILE A 87 -5.19 -4.23 17.26
C ILE A 87 -6.21 -3.16 16.88
N ASP A 88 -7.48 -3.54 16.77
CA ASP A 88 -8.59 -2.67 16.37
C ASP A 88 -8.71 -1.46 17.29
N ARG A 89 -8.74 -1.69 18.62
CA ARG A 89 -8.81 -0.62 19.62
C ARG A 89 -7.57 0.26 19.62
N GLY A 90 -6.38 -0.34 19.52
CA GLY A 90 -5.12 0.41 19.53
C GLY A 90 -4.92 1.26 18.28
N VAL A 91 -5.27 0.74 17.10
CA VAL A 91 -5.25 1.51 15.84
C VAL A 91 -6.24 2.66 15.93
N GLN A 92 -7.47 2.44 16.44
CA GLN A 92 -8.44 3.53 16.64
C GLN A 92 -7.92 4.63 17.57
N GLN A 93 -7.36 4.26 18.73
CA GLN A 93 -6.78 5.21 19.70
C GLN A 93 -5.66 6.04 19.05
N ARG A 94 -4.77 5.36 18.33
CA ARG A 94 -3.63 5.99 17.66
C ARG A 94 -4.06 6.95 16.57
N VAL A 95 -4.98 6.56 15.70
CA VAL A 95 -5.50 7.42 14.62
C VAL A 95 -6.18 8.66 15.18
N ARG A 96 -7.02 8.53 16.21
CA ARG A 96 -7.64 9.68 16.90
C ARG A 96 -6.60 10.64 17.49
N THR A 97 -5.51 10.09 18.03
CA THR A 97 -4.42 10.88 18.58
C THR A 97 -3.67 11.64 17.48
N LEU A 98 -3.35 11.00 16.36
CA LEU A 98 -2.69 11.65 15.22
C LEU A 98 -3.58 12.72 14.58
N GLU A 99 -4.89 12.48 14.52
CA GLU A 99 -5.91 13.44 14.09
C GLU A 99 -5.89 14.70 14.98
N ALA A 100 -5.95 14.51 16.30
CA ALA A 100 -5.87 15.61 17.27
C ALA A 100 -4.54 16.37 17.17
N PHE A 101 -3.42 15.66 17.00
CA PHE A 101 -2.10 16.27 16.80
C PHE A 101 -2.05 17.15 15.56
N LEU A 102 -2.56 16.67 14.41
CA LEU A 102 -2.58 17.46 13.19
C LEU A 102 -3.51 18.67 13.30
N ALA A 103 -4.69 18.51 13.90
CA ALA A 103 -5.62 19.61 14.13
C ALA A 103 -5.00 20.69 15.03
N ASP A 104 -4.26 20.30 16.07
CA ASP A 104 -3.59 21.23 16.97
C ASP A 104 -2.42 21.94 16.27
N VAL A 105 -1.53 21.20 15.60
CA VAL A 105 -0.35 21.76 14.91
C VAL A 105 -0.72 22.73 13.78
N TYR A 106 -1.80 22.48 13.05
CA TYR A 106 -2.30 23.38 12.01
C TYR A 106 -3.31 24.42 12.51
N GLY A 107 -3.55 24.47 13.83
CA GLY A 107 -4.47 25.37 14.49
C GLY A 107 -3.83 26.02 15.74
N PRO A 108 -4.32 25.74 16.96
CA PRO A 108 -3.85 26.43 18.18
C PRO A 108 -2.38 26.20 18.58
N GLY A 109 -1.80 25.03 18.27
CA GLY A 109 -0.43 24.67 18.62
C GLY A 109 -0.17 24.46 20.11
N GLN A 110 -1.16 23.97 20.87
CA GLN A 110 -1.08 23.78 22.33
C GLN A 110 -0.01 22.77 22.73
N VAL A 111 0.11 21.64 22.03
CA VAL A 111 1.12 20.60 22.27
C VAL A 111 2.55 21.12 22.17
N LEU A 112 2.75 22.16 21.34
CA LEU A 112 4.03 22.85 21.20
C LEU A 112 4.23 23.93 22.27
N ALA A 113 3.14 24.56 22.74
CA ALA A 113 3.15 25.54 23.81
C ALA A 113 3.46 24.89 25.16
N ASP A 114 2.87 23.73 25.42
CA ASP A 114 3.01 22.95 26.65
C ASP A 114 4.31 22.14 26.68
N GLY A 115 5.05 22.10 25.57
CA GLY A 115 6.38 21.49 25.49
C GLY A 115 6.38 19.97 25.40
N ILE A 116 5.23 19.34 25.13
CA ILE A 116 5.13 17.90 24.88
C ILE A 116 5.90 17.51 23.62
N VAL A 117 5.77 18.32 22.56
CA VAL A 117 6.59 18.21 21.35
C VAL A 117 7.37 19.51 21.17
N PRO A 118 8.70 19.49 21.05
CA PRO A 118 9.47 20.70 20.80
C PRO A 118 9.06 21.35 19.46
N ARG A 119 8.85 22.67 19.45
CA ARG A 119 8.46 23.45 18.26
C ARG A 119 9.33 23.15 17.05
N GLU A 120 10.63 23.04 17.27
CA GLU A 120 11.58 22.78 16.20
C GLU A 120 11.29 21.45 15.49
N VAL A 121 10.86 20.40 16.21
CA VAL A 121 10.55 19.06 15.65
C VAL A 121 9.55 19.18 14.51
N VAL A 122 8.52 20.00 14.70
CA VAL A 122 7.46 20.26 13.72
C VAL A 122 7.90 21.30 12.68
N LEU A 123 8.34 22.48 13.12
CA LEU A 123 8.48 23.65 12.24
C LEU A 123 9.62 23.56 11.23
N THR A 124 10.56 22.62 11.41
CA THR A 124 11.65 22.36 10.46
C THR A 124 11.50 21.02 9.74
N SER A 125 10.40 20.29 9.95
CA SER A 125 10.11 19.10 9.14
C SER A 125 9.84 19.52 7.69
N ASN A 126 10.39 18.78 6.74
CA ASN A 126 10.11 18.98 5.31
C ASN A 126 8.64 18.68 4.95
N HIS A 127 7.95 17.96 5.82
CA HIS A 127 6.56 17.55 5.64
C HIS A 127 5.56 18.42 6.41
N PHE A 128 6.04 19.49 7.05
CA PHE A 128 5.19 20.52 7.62
C PHE A 128 4.88 21.60 6.56
N HIS A 129 3.76 21.44 5.86
CA HIS A 129 3.31 22.41 4.85
C HIS A 129 2.50 23.55 5.49
N ARG A 130 3.11 24.73 5.60
CA ARG A 130 2.45 25.95 6.15
C ARG A 130 1.21 26.34 5.36
N GLU A 131 1.17 25.96 4.10
CA GLU A 131 0.05 26.13 3.17
C GLU A 131 -1.24 25.46 3.69
N SER A 132 -1.12 24.45 4.55
CA SER A 132 -2.25 23.75 5.17
C SER A 132 -2.84 24.48 6.40
N PHE A 133 -2.16 25.51 6.92
CA PHE A 133 -2.65 26.27 8.06
C PHE A 133 -4.01 26.93 7.76
N GLY A 134 -4.98 26.74 8.66
CA GLY A 134 -6.35 27.25 8.52
C GLY A 134 -7.21 26.50 7.48
N ILE A 135 -6.74 25.37 6.93
CA ILE A 135 -7.60 24.45 6.18
C ILE A 135 -8.26 23.50 7.16
N GLU A 136 -9.56 23.69 7.39
CA GLU A 136 -10.38 22.88 8.30
C GLU A 136 -11.42 22.09 7.50
N PRO A 137 -11.29 20.75 7.44
CA PRO A 137 -12.31 19.90 6.84
C PRO A 137 -13.66 20.06 7.57
N PRO A 138 -14.81 20.03 6.88
CA PRO A 138 -16.14 20.24 7.48
C PRO A 138 -16.45 19.32 8.66
N ASN A 139 -16.11 18.03 8.54
CA ASN A 139 -16.27 17.02 9.59
C ASN A 139 -15.05 16.89 10.51
N GLY A 140 -14.06 17.79 10.39
CA GLY A 140 -12.83 17.79 11.19
C GLY A 140 -11.83 16.69 10.83
N VAL A 141 -12.08 15.87 9.81
CA VAL A 141 -11.21 14.74 9.45
C VAL A 141 -10.11 15.15 8.49
N ARG A 142 -8.86 15.03 8.93
CA ARG A 142 -7.65 15.18 8.13
C ARG A 142 -7.12 13.83 7.67
N ILE A 143 -7.24 12.78 8.49
CA ILE A 143 -6.76 11.42 8.19
C ILE A 143 -7.97 10.54 7.84
N HIS A 144 -8.44 10.61 6.60
CA HIS A 144 -9.55 9.78 6.12
C HIS A 144 -9.16 8.31 6.00
N VAL A 145 -7.91 8.06 5.56
CA VAL A 145 -7.33 6.71 5.46
C VAL A 145 -5.98 6.70 6.16
N SER A 146 -5.74 5.69 6.97
CA SER A 146 -4.42 5.45 7.58
C SER A 146 -3.98 4.01 7.38
N GLY A 147 -2.67 3.80 7.25
CA GLY A 147 -2.03 2.50 7.34
C GLY A 147 -1.08 2.49 8.54
N ILE A 148 -1.30 1.60 9.51
CA ILE A 148 -0.46 1.51 10.71
C ILE A 148 0.36 0.24 10.60
N ASP A 149 1.68 0.35 10.46
CA ASP A 149 2.55 -0.81 10.31
C ASP A 149 2.81 -1.43 11.68
N LEU A 150 2.51 -2.71 11.81
CA LEU A 150 2.65 -3.51 13.00
C LEU A 150 3.63 -4.66 12.76
N ILE A 151 4.43 -4.95 13.77
CA ILE A 151 5.19 -6.19 13.86
C ILE A 151 4.73 -6.97 15.09
N ARG A 152 4.93 -8.28 15.09
CA ARG A 152 4.88 -9.09 16.31
C ARG A 152 6.32 -9.42 16.69
N ASP A 153 6.74 -9.06 17.89
CA ASP A 153 8.10 -9.30 18.37
C ASP A 153 8.32 -10.75 18.81
N THR A 154 9.53 -11.06 19.27
CA THR A 154 9.91 -12.41 19.73
C THR A 154 9.12 -12.89 20.94
N GLU A 155 8.48 -11.98 21.69
CA GLU A 155 7.65 -12.30 22.85
C GLU A 155 6.17 -12.47 22.47
N GLY A 156 5.82 -12.30 21.19
CA GLY A 156 4.43 -12.36 20.71
C GLY A 156 3.66 -11.05 20.86
N THR A 157 4.33 -9.96 21.25
CA THR A 157 3.67 -8.66 21.46
C THR A 157 3.59 -7.88 20.14
N PHE A 158 2.41 -7.35 19.82
CA PHE A 158 2.26 -6.42 18.71
C PHE A 158 2.85 -5.05 19.04
N ARG A 159 3.66 -4.50 18.13
CA ARG A 159 4.24 -3.17 18.24
C ARG A 159 4.03 -2.39 16.97
N VAL A 160 3.76 -1.09 17.10
CA VAL A 160 3.72 -0.18 15.95
C VAL A 160 5.14 0.10 15.50
N LEU A 161 5.41 -0.10 14.22
CA LEU A 161 6.68 0.18 13.55
C LEU A 161 6.68 1.54 12.87
N GLU A 162 5.59 1.90 12.19
CA GLU A 162 5.49 3.11 11.37
C GLU A 162 4.01 3.51 11.19
N ASP A 163 3.74 4.80 11.08
CA ASP A 163 2.44 5.35 10.73
C ASP A 163 2.45 5.80 9.27
N ASN A 164 1.34 5.67 8.55
CA ASN A 164 1.23 6.14 7.17
C ASN A 164 -0.09 6.91 7.05
N VAL A 165 -0.03 8.24 7.13
CA VAL A 165 -1.22 9.12 7.15
C VAL A 165 -1.23 10.15 6.02
N ARG A 166 -0.29 10.06 5.08
CA ARG A 166 -0.32 10.75 3.77
C ARG A 166 -1.23 10.00 2.79
N ILE A 167 -0.65 9.13 1.97
CA ILE A 167 -1.32 8.39 0.90
C ILE A 167 -1.02 6.90 1.09
N PRO A 168 -1.56 6.28 2.15
CA PRO A 168 -1.30 4.87 2.40
C PRO A 168 -1.81 4.01 1.24
N SER A 169 -0.96 3.12 0.77
CA SER A 169 -1.28 2.15 -0.29
C SER A 169 -1.19 0.72 0.21
N GLY A 170 -1.85 -0.18 -0.53
CA GLY A 170 -1.73 -1.62 -0.36
C GLY A 170 -3.04 -2.35 -0.06
N VAL A 171 -4.14 -1.62 0.09
CA VAL A 171 -5.46 -2.22 0.39
C VAL A 171 -5.99 -3.03 -0.79
N SER A 172 -5.61 -2.68 -2.03
CA SER A 172 -5.96 -3.48 -3.20
C SER A 172 -5.42 -4.90 -3.09
N TYR A 173 -4.16 -5.07 -2.65
CA TYR A 173 -3.58 -6.37 -2.39
C TYR A 173 -4.32 -7.13 -1.29
N VAL A 174 -4.86 -6.47 -0.26
CA VAL A 174 -5.66 -7.15 0.78
C VAL A 174 -6.92 -7.78 0.18
N ILE A 175 -7.65 -7.02 -0.62
CA ILE A 175 -8.89 -7.48 -1.26
C ILE A 175 -8.59 -8.58 -2.29
N GLU A 176 -7.55 -8.39 -3.10
CA GLU A 176 -7.18 -9.33 -4.15
C GLU A 176 -6.55 -10.62 -3.59
N ASN A 177 -5.73 -10.54 -2.52
CA ASN A 177 -5.23 -11.70 -1.79
C ASN A 177 -6.40 -12.56 -1.29
N ARG A 178 -7.39 -11.94 -0.63
CA ARG A 178 -8.59 -12.64 -0.15
C ARG A 178 -9.35 -13.33 -1.26
N HIS A 179 -9.62 -12.60 -2.34
CA HIS A 179 -10.38 -13.13 -3.46
C HIS A 179 -9.65 -14.31 -4.13
N ALA A 180 -8.37 -14.14 -4.43
CA ALA A 180 -7.59 -15.17 -5.11
C ALA A 180 -7.40 -16.41 -4.23
N LEU A 181 -7.13 -16.24 -2.93
CA LEU A 181 -6.94 -17.37 -2.03
C LEU A 181 -8.25 -18.16 -1.82
N THR A 182 -9.40 -17.49 -1.80
CA THR A 182 -10.72 -18.16 -1.73
C THR A 182 -10.96 -19.09 -2.92
N GLN A 183 -10.40 -18.77 -4.10
CA GLN A 183 -10.52 -19.60 -5.30
C GLN A 183 -9.52 -20.77 -5.32
N VAL A 184 -8.33 -20.58 -4.75
CA VAL A 184 -7.20 -21.52 -4.84
C VAL A 184 -7.16 -22.51 -3.67
N LEU A 185 -7.67 -22.12 -2.50
CA LEU A 185 -7.71 -22.94 -1.29
C LEU A 185 -9.08 -22.86 -0.58
N PRO A 186 -10.19 -23.19 -1.28
CA PRO A 186 -11.55 -23.09 -0.73
C PRO A 186 -11.77 -23.96 0.53
N GLU A 187 -11.08 -25.11 0.64
CA GLU A 187 -11.19 -26.03 1.77
C GLU A 187 -10.73 -25.40 3.11
N ALA A 188 -9.70 -24.56 3.08
CA ALA A 188 -9.19 -23.88 4.27
C ALA A 188 -10.11 -22.72 4.71
N PHE A 189 -10.82 -22.10 3.77
CA PHE A 189 -11.85 -21.10 4.08
C PHE A 189 -13.12 -21.73 4.65
N ALA A 190 -13.55 -22.88 4.12
CA ALA A 190 -14.75 -23.56 4.62
C ALA A 190 -14.64 -23.96 6.09
N SER A 191 -13.42 -24.28 6.55
CA SER A 191 -13.12 -24.65 7.93
C SER A 191 -12.76 -23.47 8.84
N SER A 192 -12.71 -22.23 8.32
CA SER A 192 -12.23 -21.05 9.05
C SER A 192 -13.25 -19.90 9.00
N ARG A 193 -13.58 -19.31 10.15
CA ARG A 193 -14.54 -18.19 10.22
C ARG A 193 -13.87 -16.84 9.95
N VAL A 194 -13.37 -16.68 8.72
CA VAL A 194 -12.64 -15.48 8.30
C VAL A 194 -13.59 -14.30 8.10
N ARG A 195 -13.30 -13.15 8.72
CA ARG A 195 -14.07 -11.91 8.54
C ARG A 195 -13.85 -11.33 7.14
N PRO A 196 -14.90 -10.76 6.50
CA PRO A 196 -14.80 -10.21 5.14
C PRO A 196 -14.02 -8.90 5.09
N VAL A 197 -13.30 -8.68 3.98
CA VAL A 197 -12.53 -7.45 3.70
C VAL A 197 -13.10 -6.63 2.54
N SER A 198 -14.11 -7.14 1.83
CA SER A 198 -14.68 -6.54 0.62
C SER A 198 -15.44 -5.23 0.85
N ASP A 199 -15.83 -4.94 2.10
CA ASP A 199 -16.62 -3.74 2.44
C ASP A 199 -15.79 -2.44 2.50
N TYR A 200 -14.47 -2.54 2.28
CA TYR A 200 -13.56 -1.39 2.38
C TYR A 200 -13.96 -0.22 1.48
N ALA A 201 -14.22 -0.47 0.19
CA ALA A 201 -14.54 0.59 -0.77
C ALA A 201 -15.84 1.31 -0.42
N ASN A 202 -16.86 0.57 0.05
CA ASN A 202 -18.12 1.16 0.49
C ASN A 202 -17.93 2.07 1.70
N ARG A 203 -17.12 1.63 2.68
CA ARG A 203 -16.82 2.43 3.87
C ARG A 203 -15.99 3.66 3.56
N LEU A 204 -15.01 3.53 2.66
CA LEU A 204 -14.24 4.66 2.17
C LEU A 204 -15.16 5.66 1.47
N HIS A 205 -16.02 5.21 0.55
CA HIS A 205 -16.98 6.08 -0.13
C HIS A 205 -17.91 6.79 0.86
N ALA A 206 -18.43 6.08 1.86
CA ALA A 206 -19.27 6.67 2.91
C ALA A 206 -18.51 7.74 3.73
N ALA A 207 -17.27 7.47 4.13
CA ALA A 207 -16.43 8.42 4.85
C ALA A 207 -16.12 9.67 4.02
N LEU A 208 -15.80 9.49 2.73
CA LEU A 208 -15.58 10.61 1.80
C LEU A 208 -16.87 11.43 1.60
N ARG A 209 -18.04 10.77 1.52
CA ARG A 209 -19.32 11.47 1.44
C ARG A 209 -19.62 12.27 2.72
N ALA A 210 -19.30 11.72 3.89
CA ALA A 210 -19.46 12.40 5.18
C ALA A 210 -18.57 13.64 5.33
N ALA A 211 -17.44 13.69 4.60
CA ALA A 211 -16.53 14.82 4.61
C ALA A 211 -16.95 15.97 3.68
N ALA A 212 -18.08 15.87 2.98
CA ALA A 212 -18.48 16.88 2.00
C ALA A 212 -18.65 18.29 2.61
N PRO A 213 -18.40 19.36 1.82
CA PRO A 213 -18.69 20.75 2.20
C PRO A 213 -20.12 20.98 2.71
N TYR A 214 -20.26 21.92 3.66
CA TYR A 214 -21.57 22.31 4.20
C TYR A 214 -22.55 22.74 3.09
N GLY A 215 -23.78 22.21 3.14
CA GLY A 215 -24.83 22.52 2.19
C GLY A 215 -24.79 21.71 0.88
N VAL A 216 -23.95 20.69 0.78
CA VAL A 216 -23.88 19.76 -0.35
C VAL A 216 -24.48 18.41 0.04
N ASP A 217 -25.74 18.16 -0.33
CA ASP A 217 -26.46 16.92 0.02
C ASP A 217 -26.01 15.71 -0.83
N ASP A 218 -25.62 15.97 -2.09
CA ASP A 218 -25.13 14.95 -3.03
C ASP A 218 -23.76 15.32 -3.61
N PRO A 219 -22.66 15.02 -2.88
CA PRO A 219 -21.33 15.42 -3.30
C PRO A 219 -20.82 14.56 -4.46
N THR A 220 -20.40 15.20 -5.54
CA THR A 220 -19.46 14.59 -6.50
C THR A 220 -18.11 14.30 -5.82
N ILE A 221 -17.76 13.02 -5.75
CA ILE A 221 -16.49 12.49 -5.27
C ILE A 221 -15.67 12.01 -6.47
N VAL A 222 -14.36 12.25 -6.48
CA VAL A 222 -13.44 11.75 -7.52
C VAL A 222 -12.16 11.18 -6.89
N VAL A 223 -11.48 10.27 -7.60
CA VAL A 223 -10.13 9.80 -7.26
C VAL A 223 -9.11 10.51 -8.14
N LEU A 224 -8.27 11.37 -7.57
CA LEU A 224 -7.20 12.04 -8.30
C LEU A 224 -5.95 11.14 -8.36
N THR A 225 -5.53 10.77 -9.57
CA THR A 225 -4.38 9.90 -9.83
C THR A 225 -3.26 10.64 -10.57
N PRO A 226 -1.98 10.33 -10.32
CA PRO A 226 -0.86 10.82 -11.13
C PRO A 226 -0.76 10.15 -12.52
N GLY A 227 -1.64 9.18 -12.83
CA GLY A 227 -1.69 8.50 -14.12
C GLY A 227 -1.00 7.13 -14.14
N VAL A 228 -1.00 6.52 -15.33
CA VAL A 228 -0.61 5.10 -15.55
C VAL A 228 0.83 4.75 -15.23
N HIS A 229 1.73 5.74 -15.19
CA HIS A 229 3.15 5.53 -14.91
C HIS A 229 3.46 5.42 -13.41
N ASN A 230 2.46 5.56 -12.54
CA ASN A 230 2.62 5.36 -11.11
C ASN A 230 2.42 3.88 -10.75
N SER A 231 3.30 3.33 -9.93
CA SER A 231 3.27 1.91 -9.52
C SER A 231 2.00 1.49 -8.77
N ALA A 232 1.27 2.43 -8.18
CA ALA A 232 0.01 2.18 -7.48
C ALA A 232 -1.24 2.51 -8.34
N TYR A 233 -1.09 2.82 -9.63
CA TYR A 233 -2.20 3.18 -10.51
C TYR A 233 -3.33 2.13 -10.53
N PHE A 234 -2.97 0.84 -10.51
CA PHE A 234 -3.93 -0.26 -10.40
C PHE A 234 -4.86 -0.10 -9.18
N GLU A 235 -4.30 0.22 -8.01
CA GLU A 235 -5.09 0.44 -6.80
C GLU A 235 -6.04 1.63 -6.95
N HIS A 236 -5.59 2.71 -7.58
CA HIS A 236 -6.40 3.91 -7.79
C HIS A 236 -7.61 3.58 -8.65
N ALA A 237 -7.40 2.88 -9.77
CA ALA A 237 -8.45 2.46 -10.68
C ALA A 237 -9.40 1.44 -10.04
N LEU A 238 -8.88 0.48 -9.28
CA LEU A 238 -9.69 -0.51 -8.56
C LEU A 238 -10.63 0.17 -7.55
N LEU A 239 -10.10 1.07 -6.72
CA LEU A 239 -10.87 1.78 -5.70
C LEU A 239 -11.90 2.72 -6.33
N ALA A 240 -11.53 3.48 -7.37
CA ALA A 240 -12.48 4.33 -8.10
C ALA A 240 -13.66 3.51 -8.67
N ARG A 241 -13.35 2.37 -9.32
CA ARG A 241 -14.35 1.46 -9.86
C ARG A 241 -15.26 0.85 -8.78
N GLN A 242 -14.69 0.38 -7.67
CA GLN A 242 -15.47 -0.23 -6.59
C GLN A 242 -16.34 0.78 -5.84
N MET A 243 -15.86 2.02 -5.68
CA MET A 243 -16.65 3.12 -5.11
C MET A 243 -17.69 3.67 -6.09
N GLY A 244 -17.56 3.39 -7.39
CA GLY A 244 -18.44 3.92 -8.42
C GLY A 244 -18.24 5.42 -8.68
N VAL A 245 -16.99 5.89 -8.57
CA VAL A 245 -16.60 7.30 -8.76
C VAL A 245 -15.61 7.46 -9.91
N GLU A 246 -15.49 8.68 -10.44
CA GLU A 246 -14.57 8.97 -11.54
C GLU A 246 -13.11 8.90 -11.10
N LEU A 247 -12.27 8.30 -11.94
CA LEU A 247 -10.82 8.36 -11.85
C LEU A 247 -10.33 9.50 -12.74
N VAL A 248 -9.71 10.51 -12.15
CA VAL A 248 -9.32 11.76 -12.84
C VAL A 248 -7.83 12.04 -12.69
N GLU A 249 -7.22 12.65 -13.68
CA GLU A 249 -5.89 13.26 -13.58
C GLU A 249 -6.00 14.77 -13.36
N GLY A 250 -4.88 15.43 -13.01
CA GLY A 250 -4.87 16.88 -12.77
C GLY A 250 -5.42 17.71 -13.95
N ARG A 251 -5.16 17.28 -15.18
CA ARG A 251 -5.67 17.90 -16.43
C ARG A 251 -7.19 17.81 -16.61
N ASP A 252 -7.85 16.90 -15.90
CA ASP A 252 -9.30 16.72 -15.97
C ASP A 252 -10.03 17.63 -14.96
N LEU A 253 -9.28 18.44 -14.21
CA LEU A 253 -9.80 19.35 -13.19
C LEU A 253 -9.34 20.79 -13.46
N PHE A 254 -10.20 21.75 -13.16
CA PHE A 254 -9.83 23.16 -13.11
C PHE A 254 -10.51 23.88 -11.96
N CYS A 255 -9.89 24.96 -11.47
CA CYS A 255 -10.47 25.79 -10.42
C CYS A 255 -11.04 27.10 -10.98
N ALA A 256 -12.25 27.47 -10.57
CA ALA A 256 -12.87 28.76 -10.86
C ALA A 256 -13.65 29.26 -9.65
N GLY A 257 -13.44 30.52 -9.24
CA GLY A 257 -14.15 31.10 -8.09
C GLY A 257 -13.96 30.33 -6.77
N ASN A 258 -12.74 29.83 -6.52
CA ASN A 258 -12.40 28.95 -5.39
C ASN A 258 -13.19 27.64 -5.34
N ARG A 259 -13.71 27.15 -6.47
CA ARG A 259 -14.38 25.85 -6.58
C ARG A 259 -13.67 24.99 -7.62
N VAL A 260 -13.74 23.68 -7.47
CA VAL A 260 -13.14 22.71 -8.41
C VAL A 260 -14.22 22.15 -9.32
N PHE A 261 -13.91 22.05 -10.60
CA PHE A 261 -14.81 21.51 -11.61
C PHE A 261 -14.10 20.44 -12.45
N MET A 262 -14.89 19.49 -12.93
CA MET A 262 -14.50 18.47 -13.90
C MET A 262 -15.28 18.73 -15.20
N PRO A 263 -14.62 19.03 -16.34
CA PRO A 263 -15.29 19.18 -17.63
C PRO A 263 -15.96 17.87 -18.05
N THR A 264 -17.20 17.95 -18.52
CA THR A 264 -17.91 16.80 -19.13
C THR A 264 -18.53 17.22 -20.46
N THR A 265 -18.97 16.25 -21.26
CA THR A 265 -19.70 16.53 -22.51
C THR A 265 -21.03 17.27 -22.28
N ALA A 266 -21.60 17.18 -21.08
CA ALA A 266 -22.83 17.87 -20.68
C ALA A 266 -22.58 19.23 -20.00
N GLY A 267 -21.32 19.64 -19.83
CA GLY A 267 -20.92 20.86 -19.14
C GLY A 267 -20.01 20.59 -17.93
N GLU A 268 -19.73 21.64 -17.17
CA GLU A 268 -18.82 21.60 -16.03
C GLU A 268 -19.54 21.00 -14.80
N ARG A 269 -18.99 19.92 -14.25
CA ARG A 269 -19.52 19.29 -13.03
C ARG A 269 -18.71 19.74 -11.81
N PRO A 270 -19.34 20.30 -10.76
CA PRO A 270 -18.61 20.64 -9.54
C PRO A 270 -18.11 19.38 -8.84
N VAL A 271 -16.88 19.45 -8.31
CA VAL A 271 -16.22 18.41 -7.52
C VAL A 271 -16.12 18.90 -6.06
N HIS A 272 -16.56 18.07 -5.12
CA HIS A 272 -16.69 18.46 -3.71
C HIS A 272 -15.72 17.71 -2.81
N VAL A 273 -15.36 16.49 -3.17
CA VAL A 273 -14.39 15.67 -2.41
C VAL A 273 -13.45 14.99 -3.39
N ILE A 274 -12.15 15.09 -3.13
CA ILE A 274 -11.10 14.47 -3.92
C ILE A 274 -10.35 13.49 -3.03
N TYR A 275 -10.52 12.19 -3.29
CA TYR A 275 -9.61 11.19 -2.75
C TYR A 275 -8.31 11.24 -3.55
N ARG A 276 -7.31 11.92 -3.01
CA ARG A 276 -6.06 12.20 -3.72
C ARG A 276 -5.08 11.05 -3.55
N ARG A 277 -4.44 10.70 -4.67
CA ARG A 277 -3.34 9.74 -4.75
C ARG A 277 -2.06 10.39 -5.28
N VAL A 278 -1.96 11.70 -5.09
CA VAL A 278 -0.87 12.59 -5.50
C VAL A 278 -0.30 13.27 -4.24
N ASP A 279 1.03 13.23 -4.08
CA ASP A 279 1.74 13.85 -2.97
C ASP A 279 1.54 15.38 -2.92
N ASP A 280 1.65 15.95 -1.73
CA ASP A 280 1.28 17.33 -1.41
C ASP A 280 1.95 18.33 -2.35
N GLU A 281 3.26 18.15 -2.59
CA GLU A 281 4.10 19.04 -3.37
C GLU A 281 3.69 19.15 -4.85
N TYR A 282 2.90 18.18 -5.32
CA TYR A 282 2.44 18.10 -6.70
C TYR A 282 0.99 18.55 -6.89
N LEU A 283 0.25 18.83 -5.81
CA LEU A 283 -1.20 19.09 -5.86
C LEU A 283 -1.59 20.45 -6.45
N ASP A 284 -0.79 21.49 -6.23
CA ASP A 284 -1.11 22.85 -6.67
C ASP A 284 0.19 23.60 -7.07
N PRO A 285 0.44 23.83 -8.36
CA PRO A 285 1.67 24.48 -8.82
C PRO A 285 1.79 25.95 -8.36
N VAL A 286 0.72 26.57 -7.87
CA VAL A 286 0.79 27.95 -7.35
C VAL A 286 1.34 27.99 -5.92
N GLN A 287 1.14 26.92 -5.14
CA GLN A 287 1.55 26.87 -3.72
C GLN A 287 2.81 26.01 -3.52
N PHE A 288 2.99 24.98 -4.35
CA PHE A 288 4.07 24.02 -4.20
C PHE A 288 5.00 24.03 -5.41
N MET A 289 5.14 22.89 -6.12
CA MET A 289 6.06 22.76 -7.25
C MET A 289 5.50 23.43 -8.52
N PRO A 290 6.10 24.54 -9.02
CA PRO A 290 5.52 25.32 -10.11
C PRO A 290 5.38 24.57 -11.45
N GLY A 291 6.21 23.53 -11.67
CA GLY A 291 6.19 22.70 -12.86
C GLY A 291 5.28 21.47 -12.75
N SER A 292 4.57 21.26 -11.63
CA SER A 292 3.72 20.09 -11.48
C SER A 292 2.54 20.12 -12.45
N VAL A 293 2.31 18.99 -13.12
CA VAL A 293 1.14 18.73 -13.98
C VAL A 293 0.20 17.68 -13.39
N LEU A 294 0.52 17.14 -12.21
CA LEU A 294 -0.24 16.05 -11.58
C LEU A 294 -1.44 16.55 -10.77
N GLY A 295 -1.36 17.79 -10.30
CA GLY A 295 -2.40 18.46 -9.51
C GLY A 295 -3.27 19.42 -10.33
N CYS A 296 -3.98 20.30 -9.63
CA CYS A 296 -4.86 21.29 -10.23
C CYS A 296 -4.52 22.70 -9.67
N LEU A 297 -4.37 23.67 -10.57
CA LEU A 297 -4.03 25.04 -10.20
C LEU A 297 -5.13 25.66 -9.34
N GLY A 298 -4.76 26.19 -8.16
CA GLY A 298 -5.69 26.84 -7.23
C GLY A 298 -6.44 25.89 -6.29
N LEU A 299 -6.09 24.60 -6.30
CA LEU A 299 -6.73 23.57 -5.48
C LEU A 299 -6.62 23.86 -3.98
N VAL A 300 -5.47 24.36 -3.52
CA VAL A 300 -5.27 24.69 -2.10
C VAL A 300 -6.18 25.83 -1.66
N ASN A 301 -6.38 26.83 -2.52
CA ASN A 301 -7.28 27.95 -2.23
C ASN A 301 -8.75 27.50 -2.21
N ALA A 302 -9.14 26.58 -3.10
CA ALA A 302 -10.49 26.01 -3.09
C ALA A 302 -10.75 25.21 -1.80
N ALA A 303 -9.76 24.43 -1.34
CA ALA A 303 -9.83 23.69 -0.09
C ALA A 303 -9.91 24.64 1.12
N ARG A 304 -9.06 25.67 1.16
CA ARG A 304 -9.07 26.69 2.21
C ARG A 304 -10.38 27.48 2.26
N ALA A 305 -11.03 27.69 1.11
CA ALA A 305 -12.35 28.32 1.05
C ALA A 305 -13.50 27.38 1.48
N GLY A 306 -13.21 26.12 1.80
CA GLY A 306 -14.19 25.12 2.24
C GLY A 306 -15.09 24.60 1.12
N HIS A 307 -14.71 24.77 -0.14
CA HIS A 307 -15.53 24.32 -1.29
C HIS A 307 -15.16 22.93 -1.82
N VAL A 308 -13.99 22.41 -1.44
CA VAL A 308 -13.55 21.06 -1.78
C VAL A 308 -12.81 20.46 -0.59
N VAL A 309 -12.97 19.17 -0.35
CA VAL A 309 -12.19 18.43 0.64
C VAL A 309 -11.18 17.54 -0.06
N LEU A 310 -9.95 17.56 0.45
CA LEU A 310 -8.88 16.68 0.02
C LEU A 310 -8.74 15.56 1.04
N ALA A 311 -8.87 14.32 0.59
CA ALA A 311 -8.75 13.13 1.41
C ALA A 311 -7.53 12.32 0.96
N ASN A 312 -6.49 12.12 1.77
CA ASN A 312 -6.23 12.79 3.06
C ASN A 312 -5.91 14.29 2.90
N ALA A 313 -5.97 15.04 3.99
CA ALA A 313 -5.65 16.47 3.97
C ALA A 313 -4.17 16.72 3.64
N ILE A 314 -3.87 17.94 3.19
CA ILE A 314 -2.49 18.43 2.99
C ILE A 314 -1.82 18.60 4.35
N GLY A 315 -0.52 18.33 4.45
CA GLY A 315 0.27 18.53 5.66
C GLY A 315 0.27 17.35 6.63
N ASN A 316 -0.41 16.25 6.31
CA ASN A 316 -0.43 15.09 7.22
C ASN A 316 0.96 14.46 7.42
N GLY A 317 1.91 14.72 6.52
CA GLY A 317 3.23 14.11 6.58
C GLY A 317 4.08 14.50 7.79
N VAL A 318 3.71 15.56 8.51
CA VAL A 318 4.35 15.87 9.80
C VAL A 318 3.99 14.86 10.89
N ALA A 319 2.84 14.18 10.78
CA ALA A 319 2.37 13.22 11.80
C ALA A 319 2.92 11.80 11.62
N ASP A 320 3.32 11.41 10.40
CA ASP A 320 4.03 10.15 10.15
C ASP A 320 5.56 10.31 10.03
N ASP A 321 6.09 11.47 10.41
CA ASP A 321 7.52 11.68 10.51
C ASP A 321 8.15 10.76 11.58
N LYS A 322 9.32 10.17 11.30
CA LYS A 322 9.96 9.20 12.20
C LYS A 322 10.34 9.77 13.57
N LEU A 323 10.60 11.08 13.64
CA LEU A 323 10.87 11.72 14.92
C LEU A 323 9.57 11.90 15.69
N ILE A 324 8.48 12.35 15.04
CA ILE A 324 7.16 12.46 15.66
C ILE A 324 6.62 11.10 16.13
N TYR A 325 6.87 10.04 15.38
CA TYR A 325 6.57 8.65 15.79
C TYR A 325 7.05 8.35 17.22
N SER A 326 8.24 8.82 17.61
CA SER A 326 8.78 8.61 18.98
C SER A 326 8.01 9.34 20.08
N TYR A 327 7.25 10.39 19.74
CA TYR A 327 6.41 11.15 20.67
C TYR A 327 4.98 10.62 20.76
N VAL A 328 4.54 9.74 19.84
CA VAL A 328 3.13 9.27 19.80
C VAL A 328 2.64 8.70 21.14
N PRO A 329 3.41 7.91 21.91
CA PRO A 329 3.00 7.49 23.25
C PRO A 329 2.64 8.66 24.19
N ASP A 330 3.43 9.73 24.15
CA ASP A 330 3.19 10.93 24.96
C ASP A 330 2.01 11.74 24.41
N LEU A 331 1.83 11.77 23.09
CA LEU A 331 0.67 12.37 22.45
C LEU A 331 -0.63 11.65 22.83
N ILE A 332 -0.62 10.31 22.88
CA ILE A 332 -1.78 9.52 23.32
C ILE A 332 -2.18 9.96 24.73
N ARG A 333 -1.23 10.00 25.66
CA ARG A 333 -1.49 10.45 27.04
C ARG A 333 -2.00 11.88 27.10
N TYR A 334 -1.39 12.77 26.31
CA TYR A 334 -1.73 14.20 26.30
C TYR A 334 -3.14 14.46 25.76
N TYR A 335 -3.50 13.88 24.60
CA TYR A 335 -4.79 14.16 23.95
C TYR A 335 -5.95 13.31 24.48
N THR A 336 -5.67 12.08 24.93
CA THR A 336 -6.73 11.13 25.34
C THR A 336 -6.80 10.91 26.84
N GLY A 337 -5.71 11.18 27.57
CA GLY A 337 -5.59 10.80 28.99
C GLY A 337 -5.43 9.30 29.23
N GLU A 338 -5.24 8.51 28.17
CA GLU A 338 -5.12 7.05 28.22
C GLU A 338 -3.65 6.61 28.06
N GLU A 339 -3.36 5.36 28.46
CA GLU A 339 -2.10 4.72 28.11
C GLU A 339 -2.16 4.11 26.69
N PRO A 340 -1.04 4.08 25.95
CA PRO A 340 -0.99 3.45 24.63
C PRO A 340 -1.37 1.97 24.69
N ILE A 341 -2.39 1.58 23.93
CA ILE A 341 -2.83 0.18 23.81
C ILE A 341 -1.81 -0.64 23.02
N LEU A 342 -1.32 -0.09 21.90
CA LEU A 342 -0.26 -0.69 21.10
C LEU A 342 1.06 0.06 21.39
N PRO A 343 2.08 -0.61 21.94
CA PRO A 343 3.36 0.02 22.19
C PRO A 343 4.10 0.31 20.87
N ASN A 344 4.93 1.35 20.88
CA ASN A 344 5.92 1.55 19.83
C ASN A 344 7.08 0.56 19.98
N VAL A 345 7.85 0.42 18.89
CA VAL A 345 9.23 0.00 18.96
C VAL A 345 10.05 1.04 19.75
N GLU A 346 10.88 0.58 20.68
CA GLU A 346 11.78 1.46 21.42
C GLU A 346 12.61 2.31 20.46
N THR A 347 12.58 3.63 20.63
CA THR A 347 13.20 4.58 19.70
C THR A 347 13.96 5.64 20.46
N TYR A 348 15.27 5.68 20.22
CA TYR A 348 16.19 6.66 20.79
C TYR A 348 16.23 7.91 19.91
N ARG A 349 15.99 9.07 20.53
CA ARG A 349 16.05 10.39 19.90
C ARG A 349 17.45 10.95 20.03
N LEU A 350 18.19 11.07 18.93
CA LEU A 350 19.61 11.47 18.99
C LEU A 350 19.81 12.98 19.25
N GLY A 351 18.73 13.77 19.25
CA GLY A 351 18.71 15.13 19.80
C GLY A 351 18.96 15.16 21.31
N ASP A 352 18.50 14.15 22.05
CA ASP A 352 18.75 13.98 23.48
C ASP A 352 20.22 13.57 23.71
N PRO A 353 21.02 14.36 24.45
CA PRO A 353 22.43 14.05 24.70
C PRO A 353 22.66 12.66 25.32
N ASP A 354 21.81 12.23 26.24
CA ASP A 354 22.00 10.96 26.97
C ASP A 354 21.71 9.77 26.05
N ALA A 355 20.62 9.85 25.28
CA ALA A 355 20.29 8.86 24.27
C ALA A 355 21.37 8.82 23.16
N ARG A 356 21.90 9.99 22.77
CA ARG A 356 22.98 10.06 21.78
C ARG A 356 24.25 9.40 22.26
N GLU A 357 24.69 9.65 23.48
CA GLU A 357 25.85 8.98 24.06
C GLU A 357 25.64 7.45 24.10
N TYR A 358 24.49 7.01 24.61
CA TYR A 358 24.11 5.60 24.64
C TYR A 358 24.19 4.90 23.28
N VAL A 359 23.65 5.53 22.24
CA VAL A 359 23.64 5.00 20.87
C VAL A 359 25.03 5.03 20.24
N LEU A 360 25.78 6.12 20.43
CA LEU A 360 27.13 6.24 19.88
C LEU A 360 28.08 5.19 20.44
N ASP A 361 27.87 4.70 21.66
CA ASP A 361 28.63 3.61 22.26
C ASP A 361 28.25 2.22 21.73
N ARG A 362 27.10 2.10 21.05
CA ARG A 362 26.48 0.83 20.65
C ARG A 362 26.02 0.83 19.19
N LEU A 363 26.69 1.60 18.33
CA LEU A 363 26.32 1.72 16.91
C LEU A 363 26.32 0.39 16.17
N ASP A 364 27.13 -0.56 16.62
CA ASP A 364 27.26 -1.93 16.11
C ASP A 364 26.10 -2.86 16.55
N GLN A 365 25.22 -2.41 17.45
CA GLN A 365 24.12 -3.22 18.01
C GLN A 365 22.73 -2.68 17.65
N LEU A 366 22.67 -1.48 17.05
CA LEU A 366 21.43 -0.76 16.81
C LEU A 366 21.17 -0.55 15.32
N VAL A 367 19.92 -0.24 14.99
CA VAL A 367 19.51 0.18 13.65
C VAL A 367 19.34 1.70 13.66
N LEU A 368 20.06 2.39 12.77
CA LEU A 368 19.97 3.84 12.64
C LEU A 368 19.23 4.22 11.37
N LYS A 369 18.28 5.16 11.52
CA LYS A 369 17.41 5.63 10.44
C LYS A 369 17.48 7.16 10.36
N PRO A 370 17.66 7.73 9.15
CA PRO A 370 17.47 9.16 8.96
C PRO A 370 15.98 9.51 9.12
N VAL A 371 15.68 10.66 9.72
CA VAL A 371 14.31 11.13 9.98
C VAL A 371 13.55 11.33 8.67
N ASP A 372 14.09 12.15 7.75
CA ASP A 372 13.46 12.48 6.46
C ASP A 372 13.54 11.37 5.38
N GLY A 373 14.21 10.24 5.63
CA GLY A 373 14.45 9.24 4.58
C GLY A 373 13.27 8.32 4.31
N SER A 374 12.71 8.28 3.10
CA SER A 374 11.67 7.30 2.74
C SER A 374 12.24 5.95 2.28
N GLY A 375 11.49 4.86 2.48
CA GLY A 375 11.74 3.56 1.85
C GLY A 375 13.08 2.88 2.20
N GLY A 376 13.62 3.11 3.39
CA GLY A 376 14.88 2.49 3.85
C GLY A 376 16.16 3.09 3.25
N LYS A 377 16.07 4.21 2.52
CA LYS A 377 17.26 4.94 2.06
C LYS A 377 18.00 5.53 3.26
N GLY A 378 19.30 5.24 3.37
CA GLY A 378 20.16 5.72 4.45
C GLY A 378 20.07 4.92 5.77
N LEU A 379 19.31 3.83 5.80
CA LEU A 379 19.27 2.87 6.91
C LEU A 379 20.64 2.21 7.10
N VAL A 380 21.13 2.16 8.34
CA VAL A 380 22.30 1.35 8.70
C VAL A 380 21.91 0.34 9.77
N ILE A 381 22.17 -0.93 9.49
CA ILE A 381 21.98 -2.04 10.45
C ILE A 381 23.34 -2.29 11.10
N GLY A 382 23.51 -1.83 12.33
CA GLY A 382 24.76 -1.88 13.08
C GLY A 382 25.48 -3.23 13.01
N PRO A 383 24.81 -4.35 13.35
CA PRO A 383 25.45 -5.67 13.36
C PRO A 383 25.93 -6.18 11.99
N GLN A 384 25.46 -5.57 10.90
CA GLN A 384 25.81 -5.93 9.53
C GLN A 384 26.77 -4.92 8.88
N ALA A 385 27.07 -3.82 9.55
CA ALA A 385 27.91 -2.75 9.02
C ALA A 385 29.39 -2.98 9.37
N ASP A 386 30.27 -2.64 8.43
CA ASP A 386 31.71 -2.62 8.70
C ASP A 386 32.11 -1.38 9.52
N GLU A 387 33.30 -1.43 10.12
CA GLU A 387 33.83 -0.36 10.99
C GLU A 387 33.88 0.99 10.25
N ARG A 388 34.25 0.99 8.98
CA ARG A 388 34.28 2.20 8.15
C ARG A 388 32.89 2.83 7.99
N THR A 389 31.85 2.03 7.80
CA THR A 389 30.46 2.49 7.69
C THR A 389 29.99 3.08 9.01
N LEU A 390 30.31 2.42 10.13
CA LEU A 390 29.98 2.91 11.47
C LEU A 390 30.69 4.24 11.79
N ASP A 391 31.95 4.43 11.37
CA ASP A 391 32.70 5.69 11.54
C ASP A 391 32.13 6.85 10.72
N VAL A 392 31.67 6.56 9.49
CA VAL A 392 30.97 7.56 8.67
C VAL A 392 29.64 7.93 9.32
N LEU A 393 28.88 6.93 9.79
CA LEU A 393 27.61 7.13 10.47
C LEU A 393 27.78 7.96 11.75
N ARG A 394 28.78 7.64 12.58
CA ARG A 394 29.13 8.39 13.80
C ARG A 394 29.32 9.88 13.50
N ARG A 395 30.10 10.21 12.47
CA ARG A 395 30.35 11.61 12.08
C ARG A 395 29.07 12.31 11.60
N LYS A 396 28.21 11.62 10.86
CA LYS A 396 26.92 12.17 10.41
C LYS A 396 25.98 12.44 11.59
N VAL A 397 25.88 11.49 12.53
CA VAL A 397 25.06 11.64 13.74
C VAL A 397 25.57 12.77 14.62
N ILE A 398 26.88 12.94 14.78
CA ILE A 398 27.44 14.06 15.57
C ILE A 398 27.19 15.40 14.88
N ALA A 399 27.29 15.46 13.55
CA ALA A 399 27.14 16.69 12.79
C ALA A 399 25.69 17.22 12.80
N ASP A 400 24.72 16.32 12.75
CA ASP A 400 23.30 16.66 12.83
C ASP A 400 22.53 15.56 13.57
N PRO A 401 22.55 15.54 14.92
CA PRO A 401 21.93 14.47 15.68
C PRO A 401 20.43 14.38 15.50
N ARG A 402 19.79 15.50 15.23
CA ARG A 402 18.34 15.57 15.08
C ARG A 402 17.85 14.81 13.84
N ALA A 403 18.66 14.78 12.78
CA ALA A 403 18.32 14.09 11.55
C ALA A 403 18.30 12.54 11.68
N TRP A 404 18.55 11.99 12.88
CA TRP A 404 18.66 10.56 13.09
C TRP A 404 17.85 10.06 14.29
N ILE A 405 17.32 8.85 14.16
CA ILE A 405 16.81 8.05 15.26
C ILE A 405 17.54 6.70 15.29
N ALA A 406 17.54 6.04 16.45
CA ALA A 406 18.04 4.68 16.57
C ALA A 406 17.00 3.77 17.23
N GLN A 407 17.02 2.50 16.87
CA GLN A 407 16.11 1.46 17.40
C GLN A 407 16.92 0.19 17.65
N PRO A 408 16.52 -0.67 18.60
CA PRO A 408 17.09 -2.01 18.71
C PRO A 408 16.80 -2.81 17.44
N VAL A 409 17.66 -3.79 17.14
CA VAL A 409 17.36 -4.77 16.09
C VAL A 409 16.23 -5.65 16.60
N ILE A 410 15.05 -5.52 15.98
CA ILE A 410 13.90 -6.36 16.33
C ILE A 410 13.77 -7.48 15.31
N SER A 411 13.78 -8.70 15.82
CA SER A 411 13.36 -9.88 15.06
C SER A 411 11.84 -9.91 15.00
N MET A 412 11.30 -9.86 13.79
CA MET A 412 9.86 -9.98 13.54
C MET A 412 9.42 -11.44 13.63
N SER A 413 8.14 -11.67 13.88
CA SER A 413 7.56 -13.01 13.79
C SER A 413 7.74 -13.63 12.40
N THR A 414 7.74 -14.96 12.37
CA THR A 414 7.82 -15.75 11.14
C THR A 414 6.51 -16.44 10.81
N VAL A 415 6.22 -16.58 9.52
CA VAL A 415 5.11 -17.40 9.00
C VAL A 415 5.67 -18.39 7.99
N PRO A 416 5.19 -19.66 7.96
CA PRO A 416 5.52 -20.58 6.90
C PRO A 416 5.25 -19.99 5.52
N THR A 417 6.26 -20.01 4.66
CA THR A 417 6.19 -19.47 3.29
C THR A 417 6.71 -20.54 2.34
N PHE A 418 5.96 -20.80 1.27
CA PHE A 418 6.29 -21.83 0.30
C PHE A 418 7.41 -21.33 -0.61
N VAL A 419 8.59 -21.95 -0.50
CA VAL A 419 9.79 -21.56 -1.26
C VAL A 419 10.35 -22.80 -1.93
N GLY A 420 10.35 -22.80 -3.27
CA GLY A 420 10.74 -23.98 -4.04
C GLY A 420 9.70 -25.09 -3.88
N ASP A 421 10.03 -26.12 -3.12
CA ASP A 421 9.21 -27.32 -2.90
C ASP A 421 8.88 -27.58 -1.42
N ALA A 422 9.24 -26.67 -0.50
CA ALA A 422 9.04 -26.83 0.93
C ALA A 422 8.60 -25.52 1.62
N PHE A 423 8.04 -25.64 2.82
CA PHE A 423 7.81 -24.49 3.68
C PHE A 423 9.07 -24.10 4.43
N GLN A 424 9.33 -22.79 4.49
CA GLN A 424 10.40 -22.22 5.30
C GLN A 424 9.88 -21.02 6.10
N PRO A 425 10.42 -20.73 7.29
CA PRO A 425 10.05 -19.54 8.03
C PRO A 425 10.50 -18.30 7.27
N ARG A 426 9.62 -17.30 7.16
CA ARG A 426 9.97 -15.97 6.66
C ARG A 426 9.37 -14.90 7.54
N HIS A 427 10.13 -13.84 7.76
CA HIS A 427 9.71 -12.72 8.59
C HIS A 427 8.57 -11.94 7.92
N VAL A 428 7.60 -11.53 8.74
CA VAL A 428 6.43 -10.79 8.28
C VAL A 428 6.14 -9.55 9.10
N ASP A 429 5.50 -8.58 8.48
CA ASP A 429 4.82 -7.48 9.16
C ASP A 429 3.33 -7.44 8.78
N LEU A 430 2.59 -6.50 9.35
CA LEU A 430 1.18 -6.29 9.07
C LEU A 430 0.86 -4.80 8.97
N ARG A 431 0.19 -4.40 7.89
CA ARG A 431 -0.43 -3.08 7.77
C ARG A 431 -1.96 -3.20 7.83
N PRO A 432 -2.63 -3.08 9.00
CA PRO A 432 -4.03 -2.71 9.05
C PRO A 432 -4.28 -1.36 8.38
N PHE A 433 -5.45 -1.25 7.74
CA PHE A 433 -5.97 -0.01 7.19
C PHE A 433 -7.15 0.45 8.03
N ALA A 434 -7.20 1.73 8.37
CA ALA A 434 -8.34 2.34 9.04
C ALA A 434 -8.92 3.49 8.22
N VAL A 435 -10.26 3.57 8.23
CA VAL A 435 -11.05 4.61 7.57
C VAL A 435 -11.73 5.44 8.66
N ASN A 436 -11.59 6.77 8.59
CA ASN A 436 -12.18 7.72 9.51
C ASN A 436 -13.27 8.53 8.80
N ASP A 437 -14.51 8.48 9.30
CA ASP A 437 -15.63 9.28 8.79
C ASP A 437 -15.92 10.55 9.61
N GLY A 438 -15.23 10.72 10.74
CA GLY A 438 -15.39 11.83 11.68
C GLY A 438 -16.15 11.47 12.95
N GLU A 439 -16.99 10.43 12.90
CA GLU A 439 -17.67 9.88 14.08
C GLU A 439 -16.92 8.63 14.60
N LYS A 440 -16.46 7.80 13.68
CA LYS A 440 -15.80 6.53 13.99
C LYS A 440 -14.60 6.28 13.09
N VAL A 441 -13.55 5.76 13.72
CA VAL A 441 -12.44 5.11 13.03
C VAL A 441 -12.78 3.63 12.90
N TRP A 442 -12.99 3.15 11.68
CA TRP A 442 -13.21 1.74 11.38
C TRP A 442 -11.92 1.10 10.89
N VAL A 443 -11.48 0.02 11.54
CA VAL A 443 -10.32 -0.76 11.11
C VAL A 443 -10.80 -1.93 10.26
N LEU A 444 -10.23 -2.07 9.07
CA LEU A 444 -10.47 -3.21 8.19
C LEU A 444 -10.05 -4.50 8.91
N PRO A 445 -10.93 -5.51 9.11
CA PRO A 445 -10.56 -6.77 9.77
C PRO A 445 -9.69 -7.66 8.89
N GLY A 446 -8.46 -7.23 8.71
CA GLY A 446 -7.44 -7.74 7.82
C GLY A 446 -6.35 -6.70 7.64
N GLY A 447 -5.46 -6.94 6.69
CA GLY A 447 -4.37 -6.00 6.42
C GLY A 447 -3.40 -6.58 5.41
N LEU A 448 -2.50 -5.74 4.93
CA LEU A 448 -1.45 -6.19 4.04
C LEU A 448 -0.35 -6.82 4.91
N THR A 449 -0.27 -8.15 4.90
CA THR A 449 0.90 -8.85 5.45
C THR A 449 1.98 -8.87 4.38
N ARG A 450 3.14 -8.25 4.65
CA ARG A 450 4.31 -8.33 3.76
C ARG A 450 5.27 -9.39 4.28
N VAL A 451 5.92 -10.10 3.36
CA VAL A 451 6.88 -11.16 3.68
C VAL A 451 8.24 -10.87 3.07
N ALA A 452 9.30 -11.00 3.86
CA ALA A 452 10.67 -10.94 3.36
C ALA A 452 11.02 -12.30 2.77
N LEU A 453 11.05 -12.43 1.44
CA LEU A 453 11.22 -13.74 0.77
C LEU A 453 12.64 -14.31 0.88
N GLY A 454 13.65 -13.44 1.03
CA GLY A 454 15.03 -13.88 1.23
C GLY A 454 15.22 -14.54 2.60
N GLU A 455 15.96 -15.64 2.64
CA GLU A 455 16.29 -16.34 3.88
C GLU A 455 17.00 -15.41 4.87
N GLY A 456 16.53 -15.36 6.12
CA GLY A 456 17.06 -14.51 7.18
C GLY A 456 16.92 -13.00 6.96
N GLN A 457 16.23 -12.55 5.92
CA GLN A 457 16.05 -11.12 5.65
C GLN A 457 14.97 -10.52 6.53
N LEU A 458 15.27 -9.35 7.11
CA LEU A 458 14.33 -8.53 7.87
C LEU A 458 13.69 -7.41 7.02
N VAL A 459 14.07 -7.28 5.75
CA VAL A 459 13.57 -6.21 4.89
C VAL A 459 12.39 -6.71 4.06
N VAL A 460 11.19 -6.32 4.48
CA VAL A 460 9.89 -6.69 3.85
C VAL A 460 9.44 -5.73 2.74
N ASN A 461 10.28 -4.75 2.35
CA ASN A 461 9.91 -3.74 1.36
C ASN A 461 9.76 -4.37 -0.04
N SER A 462 8.60 -4.17 -0.67
CA SER A 462 8.27 -4.68 -2.00
C SER A 462 9.25 -4.23 -3.09
N SER A 463 9.83 -3.02 -2.96
CA SER A 463 10.87 -2.52 -3.88
C SER A 463 12.18 -3.33 -3.85
N ARG A 464 12.35 -4.24 -2.89
CA ARG A 464 13.52 -5.13 -2.74
C ARG A 464 13.16 -6.62 -2.78
N GLY A 465 12.02 -6.98 -3.38
CA GLY A 465 11.63 -8.38 -3.57
C GLY A 465 10.82 -9.00 -2.43
N GLY A 466 10.15 -8.18 -1.61
CA GLY A 466 9.15 -8.66 -0.65
C GLY A 466 7.87 -9.15 -1.32
N GLY A 467 7.25 -10.19 -0.76
CA GLY A 467 5.94 -10.70 -1.18
C GLY A 467 4.81 -10.28 -0.24
N SER A 468 3.61 -10.84 -0.42
CA SER A 468 2.49 -10.69 0.53
C SER A 468 1.80 -12.01 0.85
N LYS A 469 1.01 -11.96 1.92
CA LYS A 469 0.10 -13.01 2.35
C LYS A 469 -1.28 -12.41 2.57
N ASP A 470 -2.32 -13.20 2.41
CA ASP A 470 -3.65 -12.86 2.95
C ASP A 470 -3.57 -12.85 4.49
N THR A 471 -4.29 -11.93 5.12
CA THR A 471 -4.40 -11.84 6.58
C THR A 471 -5.81 -12.21 7.00
N TRP A 472 -5.96 -13.37 7.65
CA TRP A 472 -7.23 -13.88 8.14
C TRP A 472 -7.46 -13.42 9.56
N VAL A 473 -8.48 -12.60 9.75
CA VAL A 473 -8.99 -12.26 11.08
C VAL A 473 -10.17 -13.17 11.37
N LEU A 474 -10.08 -13.97 12.42
CA LEU A 474 -11.14 -14.89 12.81
C LEU A 474 -12.28 -14.16 13.54
N ALA A 475 -13.52 -14.62 13.34
CA ALA A 475 -14.68 -14.15 14.09
C ALA A 475 -14.77 -14.82 15.47
N ALA A 476 -15.21 -14.08 16.49
CA ALA A 476 -15.46 -14.61 17.83
C ALA A 476 -16.67 -15.56 17.86
N GLY A 477 -16.55 -16.70 18.56
CA GLY A 477 -17.65 -17.64 18.85
C GLY A 477 -17.21 -19.10 18.99
N GLU A 478 -18.01 -19.99 19.57
CA GLU A 478 -17.74 -21.45 19.67
C GLU A 478 -17.93 -22.16 18.31
N GLU A 479 -17.26 -23.30 18.12
CA GLU A 479 -17.42 -24.19 16.95
C GLU A 479 -18.90 -24.41 16.63
N ARG A 480 -19.37 -23.89 15.49
CA ARG A 480 -20.60 -24.36 14.88
C ARG A 480 -20.20 -25.21 13.69
N THR A 481 -20.30 -26.52 13.85
CA THR A 481 -20.44 -27.45 12.72
C THR A 481 -21.60 -26.98 11.86
N VAL A 482 -21.30 -26.31 10.76
CA VAL A 482 -22.28 -26.04 9.71
C VAL A 482 -22.35 -27.32 8.88
N SER A 483 -23.37 -28.15 9.13
CA SER A 483 -23.76 -29.18 8.17
C SER A 483 -24.32 -28.46 6.93
N VAL A 484 -23.55 -28.46 5.84
CA VAL A 484 -24.07 -28.03 4.55
C VAL A 484 -25.02 -29.13 4.05
N ASP A 485 -26.30 -28.82 3.98
CA ASP A 485 -27.28 -29.69 3.32
C ASP A 485 -27.11 -29.53 1.81
N LEU A 486 -26.59 -30.58 1.16
CA LEU A 486 -26.27 -30.63 -0.27
C LEU A 486 -27.52 -30.86 -1.15
N GLY A 487 -28.72 -30.65 -0.62
CA GLY A 487 -30.00 -30.99 -1.28
C GLY A 487 -30.39 -30.13 -2.50
N ASP A 488 -29.89 -28.89 -2.63
CA ASP A 488 -30.45 -27.92 -3.59
C ASP A 488 -29.58 -27.61 -4.82
N LEU A 489 -28.46 -28.30 -5.02
CA LEU A 489 -27.58 -28.07 -6.19
C LEU A 489 -27.83 -29.02 -7.38
N SER A 490 -28.78 -29.96 -7.29
CA SER A 490 -29.03 -30.93 -8.37
C SER A 490 -30.03 -30.49 -9.43
N GLU A 491 -30.79 -29.40 -9.25
CA GLU A 491 -31.82 -28.97 -10.22
C GLU A 491 -31.39 -27.81 -11.13
N ALA A 492 -30.27 -27.13 -10.88
CA ALA A 492 -29.83 -25.98 -11.67
C ALA A 492 -28.86 -26.31 -12.83
N ALA A 493 -28.52 -27.59 -13.06
CA ALA A 493 -27.48 -28.00 -14.02
C ALA A 493 -28.00 -28.46 -15.40
N ALA A 494 -29.26 -28.18 -15.77
CA ALA A 494 -29.89 -28.79 -16.95
C ALA A 494 -30.19 -27.86 -18.15
N GLU A 495 -29.73 -26.61 -18.18
CA GLU A 495 -29.90 -25.75 -19.38
C GLU A 495 -28.61 -24.99 -19.75
N HIS A 496 -27.97 -25.42 -20.85
CA HIS A 496 -26.91 -24.66 -21.51
C HIS A 496 -27.52 -23.65 -22.50
N PRO A 497 -27.22 -22.35 -22.42
CA PRO A 497 -27.50 -21.42 -23.52
C PRO A 497 -26.42 -21.55 -24.60
N THR A 498 -26.83 -21.82 -25.84
CA THR A 498 -25.97 -21.76 -27.02
C THR A 498 -25.68 -20.30 -27.40
N LEU A 499 -24.41 -19.98 -27.66
CA LEU A 499 -23.98 -18.70 -28.24
C LEU A 499 -24.46 -18.62 -29.70
N PRO A 500 -24.91 -17.45 -30.20
CA PRO A 500 -25.30 -17.29 -31.59
C PRO A 500 -24.08 -17.28 -32.52
N GLU A 501 -24.17 -18.00 -33.65
CA GLU A 501 -23.18 -17.93 -34.74
C GLU A 501 -23.29 -16.59 -35.47
N LEU A 502 -22.15 -15.95 -35.71
CA LEU A 502 -22.04 -14.70 -36.48
C LEU A 502 -22.30 -14.98 -37.97
N SER A 503 -23.05 -14.10 -38.63
CA SER A 503 -23.34 -14.22 -40.06
C SER A 503 -22.17 -13.71 -40.91
N ASP A 504 -22.08 -14.17 -42.17
CA ASP A 504 -21.06 -13.67 -43.12
C ASP A 504 -21.14 -12.14 -43.33
N GLY A 505 -22.31 -11.52 -43.08
CA GLY A 505 -22.49 -10.07 -43.10
C GLY A 505 -21.83 -9.33 -41.92
N ASP A 506 -21.77 -9.96 -40.75
CA ASP A 506 -21.14 -9.39 -39.55
C ASP A 506 -19.61 -9.41 -39.66
N VAL A 507 -19.06 -10.43 -40.34
CA VAL A 507 -17.63 -10.57 -40.63
C VAL A 507 -17.17 -9.55 -41.67
N GLU A 508 -18.01 -9.25 -42.67
CA GLU A 508 -17.70 -8.26 -43.72
C GLU A 508 -17.75 -6.82 -43.16
N ALA A 509 -18.68 -6.53 -42.22
CA ALA A 509 -18.76 -5.25 -41.53
C ALA A 509 -17.52 -4.97 -40.65
N LEU A 510 -16.98 -5.99 -39.98
CA LEU A 510 -15.74 -5.90 -39.20
C LEU A 510 -14.50 -5.66 -40.08
N ARG A 511 -14.46 -6.21 -41.30
CA ARG A 511 -13.37 -5.97 -42.26
C ARG A 511 -13.40 -4.56 -42.85
N GLN A 512 -14.59 -4.02 -43.14
CA GLN A 512 -14.72 -2.63 -43.61
C GLN A 512 -14.36 -1.62 -42.52
N ALA A 513 -14.68 -1.92 -41.26
CA ALA A 513 -14.24 -1.10 -40.13
C ALA A 513 -12.70 -1.07 -40.01
N GLN A 514 -12.00 -2.19 -40.13
CA GLN A 514 -10.53 -2.21 -40.09
C GLN A 514 -9.86 -1.43 -41.25
N GLY A 515 -10.44 -1.42 -42.45
CA GLY A 515 -9.93 -0.64 -43.59
C GLY A 515 -10.03 0.88 -43.40
N SER A 516 -11.07 1.35 -42.72
CA SER A 516 -11.27 2.77 -42.37
C SER A 516 -10.23 3.29 -41.38
N TRP A 517 -9.80 2.45 -40.42
CA TRP A 517 -8.77 2.80 -39.44
C TRP A 517 -7.37 2.91 -40.06
N GLY A 518 -7.06 2.10 -41.08
CA GLY A 518 -5.78 2.18 -41.81
C GLY A 518 -5.63 3.44 -42.67
N GLN A 519 -6.72 3.95 -43.26
CA GLN A 519 -6.69 5.22 -44.02
C GLN A 519 -6.56 6.45 -43.11
N ALA A 520 -7.14 6.40 -41.90
CA ALA A 520 -6.98 7.46 -40.90
C ALA A 520 -5.51 7.59 -40.45
N GLN A 521 -4.81 6.49 -40.17
CA GLN A 521 -3.39 6.51 -39.77
C GLN A 521 -2.46 7.10 -40.86
N GLY A 522 -2.73 6.85 -42.14
CA GLY A 522 -1.96 7.42 -43.25
C GLY A 522 -2.10 8.95 -43.37
N SER A 523 -3.28 9.49 -43.08
CA SER A 523 -3.56 10.94 -43.07
C SER A 523 -2.82 11.67 -41.93
N TRP A 524 -2.63 11.02 -40.78
CA TRP A 524 -1.90 11.58 -39.64
C TRP A 524 -0.38 11.61 -39.89
N GLY A 525 0.16 10.61 -40.59
CA GLY A 525 1.58 10.60 -40.99
C GLY A 525 1.94 11.75 -41.92
N GLN A 526 1.12 12.04 -42.93
CA GLN A 526 1.35 13.14 -43.88
C GLN A 526 1.21 14.54 -43.23
N ALA A 527 0.32 14.69 -42.24
CA ALA A 527 0.17 15.93 -41.48
C ALA A 527 1.38 16.21 -40.58
N ARG A 528 1.95 15.15 -39.97
CA ARG A 528 3.18 15.23 -39.15
C ARG A 528 4.40 15.61 -40.00
N ASP A 529 4.57 14.99 -41.15
CA ASP A 529 5.72 15.26 -42.03
C ASP A 529 5.67 16.67 -42.65
N SER A 530 4.47 17.17 -42.95
CA SER A 530 4.26 18.57 -43.38
C SER A 530 4.57 19.58 -42.28
N TRP A 531 4.29 19.25 -41.01
CA TRP A 531 4.58 20.12 -39.86
C TRP A 531 6.08 20.20 -39.55
N VAL A 532 6.80 19.08 -39.71
CA VAL A 532 8.27 19.01 -39.55
C VAL A 532 9.00 19.78 -40.66
N GLN A 533 8.52 19.70 -41.91
CA GLN A 533 9.05 20.51 -43.01
C GLN A 533 8.81 22.01 -42.84
N ALA A 534 7.74 22.41 -42.14
CA ALA A 534 7.39 23.81 -41.94
C ALA A 534 8.17 24.51 -40.82
N ASN A 535 8.70 23.78 -39.83
CA ASN A 535 9.14 24.39 -38.57
C ASN A 535 10.60 24.18 -38.15
N GLY A 536 11.39 23.32 -38.82
CA GLY A 536 12.84 23.22 -38.61
C GLY A 536 13.26 22.67 -37.22
N THR A 537 14.32 21.85 -37.22
CA THR A 537 14.83 21.14 -36.03
C THR A 537 15.78 22.00 -35.18
N PHE A 538 15.74 21.80 -33.85
CA PHE A 538 16.86 22.13 -32.96
C PHE A 538 17.35 20.84 -32.30
N ASP A 539 18.51 20.38 -32.76
CA ASP A 539 19.31 19.28 -32.21
C ASP A 539 19.99 19.72 -30.90
N SER A 540 19.90 18.91 -29.85
CA SER A 540 21.08 18.22 -29.27
C SER A 540 20.72 17.41 -28.03
N MET A 541 21.29 16.20 -27.97
CA MET A 541 21.30 15.18 -26.90
C MET A 541 20.17 14.13 -26.93
N ASP A 542 20.17 13.30 -27.98
CA ASP A 542 19.73 11.91 -27.92
C ASP A 542 20.89 11.02 -28.38
N ASP A 543 21.51 10.30 -27.46
CA ASP A 543 22.35 9.14 -27.78
C ASP A 543 22.33 8.16 -26.60
N GLU A 544 21.15 7.60 -26.34
CA GLU A 544 20.99 6.28 -25.72
C GLU A 544 19.52 5.87 -25.94
N PHE A 545 19.28 4.60 -26.28
CA PHE A 545 17.97 4.00 -26.59
C PHE A 545 17.46 4.09 -28.03
N ALA A 546 18.24 3.53 -28.98
CA ALA A 546 17.66 2.92 -30.18
C ALA A 546 17.37 1.42 -29.92
N PRO A 547 16.10 0.96 -29.99
CA PRO A 547 15.77 -0.47 -29.96
C PRO A 547 16.10 -1.12 -31.32
N ARG A 548 16.79 -2.27 -31.26
CA ARG A 548 17.08 -3.11 -32.45
C ARG A 548 15.85 -3.97 -32.77
N ASP A 549 15.27 -3.73 -33.94
CA ASP A 549 14.21 -4.54 -34.54
C ASP A 549 14.70 -5.92 -34.96
N PHE A 550 13.96 -6.97 -34.58
CA PHE A 550 14.03 -8.31 -35.18
C PHE A 550 12.72 -8.60 -35.91
N GLY A 551 12.79 -8.67 -37.24
CA GLY A 551 11.74 -9.22 -38.11
C GLY A 551 12.05 -10.67 -38.56
N PRO A 552 11.07 -11.41 -39.09
CA PRO A 552 11.06 -12.87 -39.04
C PRO A 552 11.36 -13.62 -40.36
N ALA A 553 11.52 -14.94 -40.21
CA ALA A 553 11.32 -16.06 -41.17
C ALA A 553 12.51 -16.61 -42.00
N GLY A 554 12.86 -17.87 -41.72
CA GLY A 554 12.67 -18.99 -42.66
C GLY A 554 13.76 -19.36 -43.69
N SER A 555 14.43 -20.51 -43.43
CA SER A 555 14.95 -21.53 -44.38
C SER A 555 15.89 -21.15 -45.55
N SER A 556 17.14 -21.65 -45.54
CA SER A 556 17.54 -22.88 -46.26
C SER A 556 19.07 -23.07 -46.33
N SER A 557 19.46 -24.35 -46.28
CA SER A 557 20.62 -24.99 -46.93
C SER A 557 22.07 -24.52 -46.67
N ALA A 558 22.78 -25.41 -46.00
CA ALA A 558 23.90 -26.20 -46.52
C ALA A 558 25.34 -25.60 -46.59
N GLN A 559 26.21 -26.37 -45.93
CA GLN A 559 27.52 -26.85 -46.37
C GLN A 559 28.81 -26.11 -45.96
N GLN A 560 29.69 -26.97 -45.41
CA GLN A 560 31.17 -26.97 -45.42
C GLN A 560 31.87 -26.16 -44.31
N GLN A 561 32.46 -26.87 -43.33
CA GLN A 561 33.88 -27.31 -43.27
C GLN A 561 34.80 -26.10 -43.03
N GLN A 562 35.79 -26.09 -42.14
CA GLN A 562 36.55 -27.09 -41.40
C GLN A 562 37.47 -26.28 -40.45
N GLN A 563 37.64 -26.68 -39.20
CA GLN A 563 38.96 -27.01 -38.60
C GLN A 563 38.83 -27.28 -37.09
N GLN A 564 39.04 -28.59 -36.80
CA GLN A 564 39.36 -29.29 -35.54
C GLN A 564 38.29 -29.41 -34.47
#